data_AF-A0A0G0VYB2-F1
#
_entry.id   AF-A0A0G0VYB2-F1
#
_cell.length_a   1.000
_cell.length_b   1.000
_cell.length_c   1.000
_cell.angle_alpha   90.00
_cell.angle_beta   90.00
_cell.angle_gamma   90.00
#
_symmetry.space_group_name_H-M   'P 1'
#
loop_
_entity.id
_entity.type
_entity.pdbx_description
1 polymer ?
#
loop_
_entity_poly.entity_id
_entity_poly.type
_entity_poly.pdbx_seq_one_letter_code
_entity_poly.pdbx_strand_id
1 'polypeptide(L)'
;MTSSLYNTKKRGLLRFFLYREAKHYVGVCLDLDLVEFGDNLQELQKSICEAAQAHVDAVIKNNLSDDLLNKPAPIKYWKKLDEYTRKVRNISRLTKVEPKKFIFTQLTDGYEGGKFVAASC
;
A
#
# COMPACT_ATOMS: atom_id res chain seq x y z
N MET A 1 17.74 7.05 -2.20
CA MET A 1 16.46 7.31 -2.88
C MET A 1 16.09 6.03 -3.63
N THR A 2 15.17 5.22 -3.10
CA THR A 2 14.67 4.05 -3.86
C THR A 2 13.88 4.58 -5.04
N SER A 3 14.39 4.34 -6.26
CA SER A 3 13.71 4.62 -7.51
C SER A 3 12.28 4.07 -7.42
N SER A 4 11.31 4.96 -7.21
CA SER A 4 9.92 4.57 -7.10
C SER A 4 9.46 4.31 -8.52
N LEU A 5 9.00 3.09 -8.82
CA LEU A 5 8.30 2.85 -10.06
C LEU A 5 7.17 3.87 -10.16
N TYR A 6 7.21 4.71 -11.19
CA TYR A 6 6.14 5.67 -11.45
C TYR A 6 4.93 4.92 -11.97
N ASN A 7 3.79 5.07 -11.30
CA ASN A 7 2.55 4.41 -11.69
C ASN A 7 1.99 5.04 -12.95
N THR A 8 1.52 4.20 -13.86
CA THR A 8 0.90 4.60 -15.13
C THR A 8 -0.41 3.85 -15.28
N LYS A 9 -1.28 4.29 -16.21
CA LYS A 9 -2.51 3.56 -16.55
C LYS A 9 -2.28 2.15 -17.11
N LYS A 10 -1.03 1.74 -17.38
CA LYS A 10 -0.68 0.42 -17.94
C LYS A 10 0.00 -0.52 -16.95
N ARG A 11 0.69 0.03 -15.95
CA ARG A 11 1.45 -0.71 -14.95
C ARG A 11 1.74 0.16 -13.75
N GLY A 12 1.84 -0.45 -12.59
CA GLY A 12 2.13 0.24 -11.34
C GLY A 12 2.43 -0.72 -10.20
N LEU A 13 2.91 -0.14 -9.11
CA LEU A 13 3.23 -0.81 -7.86
C LEU A 13 2.67 0.02 -6.70
N LEU A 14 1.74 -0.56 -5.93
CA LEU A 14 1.17 0.09 -4.75
C LEU A 14 1.72 -0.54 -3.48
N ARG A 15 2.28 0.30 -2.61
CA ARG A 15 2.85 -0.09 -1.32
C ARG A 15 1.88 0.18 -0.20
N PHE A 16 1.58 -0.85 0.57
CA PHE A 16 0.69 -0.76 1.72
C PHE A 16 1.47 -0.90 3.01
N PHE A 17 1.15 -0.05 3.98
CA PHE A 17 1.68 -0.11 5.33
C PHE A 17 0.53 -0.23 6.33
N LEU A 18 0.43 -1.40 6.96
CA LEU A 18 -0.55 -1.67 8.00
C LEU A 18 0.15 -1.70 9.35
N TYR A 19 -0.41 -1.04 10.35
CA TYR A 19 0.14 -1.03 11.69
C TYR A 19 -0.95 -0.88 12.74
N ARG A 20 -0.67 -1.28 13.97
CA ARG A 20 -1.59 -1.09 15.09
C ARG A 20 -1.34 0.27 15.74
N GLU A 21 -2.39 1.05 15.95
CA GLU A 21 -2.36 2.33 16.66
C GLU A 21 -3.38 2.29 17.81
N ALA A 22 -2.87 2.20 19.04
CA ALA A 22 -3.66 1.98 20.24
C ALA A 22 -4.58 0.76 20.12
N LYS A 23 -5.90 0.96 20.00
CA LYS A 23 -6.91 -0.11 19.97
C LYS A 23 -7.27 -0.58 18.56
N HIS A 24 -6.95 0.20 17.53
CA HIS A 24 -7.35 -0.06 16.15
C HIS A 24 -6.13 -0.33 15.26
N TYR A 25 -6.37 -0.87 14.08
CA TYR A 25 -5.39 -0.95 13.00
C TYR A 25 -5.57 0.23 12.05
N VAL A 26 -4.45 0.66 11.48
CA VAL A 26 -4.37 1.72 10.46
C VAL A 26 -3.72 1.11 9.23
N GLY A 27 -4.37 1.26 8.08
CA GLY A 27 -3.86 0.88 6.78
C GLY A 27 -3.56 2.13 5.98
N VAL A 28 -2.43 2.15 5.28
CA VAL A 28 -2.05 3.28 4.42
C VAL A 28 -1.58 2.76 3.07
N CYS A 29 -2.20 3.23 1.98
CA CYS A 29 -1.62 3.11 0.65
C CYS A 29 -0.66 4.30 0.44
N LEU A 30 0.63 4.03 0.47
CA LEU A 30 1.67 5.06 0.49
C LEU A 30 1.77 5.83 -0.82
N ASP A 31 1.33 5.23 -1.92
CA ASP A 31 1.46 5.76 -3.28
C ASP A 31 0.22 6.53 -3.75
N LEU A 32 -0.92 6.41 -3.05
CA LEU A 32 -2.20 7.04 -3.40
C LEU A 32 -2.78 7.96 -2.32
N ASP A 33 -2.10 8.12 -1.18
CA ASP A 33 -2.59 8.92 -0.05
C ASP A 33 -3.97 8.44 0.45
N LEU A 34 -4.15 7.12 0.49
CA LEU A 34 -5.35 6.48 1.05
C LEU A 34 -5.05 5.96 2.45
N VAL A 35 -5.95 6.22 3.38
CA VAL A 35 -5.85 5.81 4.78
C VAL A 35 -7.16 5.22 5.22
N GLU A 36 -7.11 4.04 5.82
CA GLU A 36 -8.26 3.37 6.41
C GLU A 36 -7.97 2.89 7.82
N PHE A 37 -9.03 2.65 8.58
CA PHE A 37 -8.98 2.20 9.98
C PHE A 37 -9.88 0.97 10.14
N GLY A 38 -9.49 0.05 11.01
CA GLY A 38 -10.31 -1.12 11.30
C GLY A 38 -9.90 -1.84 12.58
N ASP A 39 -10.80 -2.62 13.14
CA ASP A 39 -10.53 -3.45 14.33
C ASP A 39 -9.97 -4.82 13.99
N ASN A 40 -10.18 -5.26 12.76
CA ASN A 40 -9.67 -6.52 12.23
C ASN A 40 -8.66 -6.24 11.10
N LEU A 41 -7.44 -6.78 11.27
CA LEU A 41 -6.36 -6.59 10.31
C LEU A 41 -6.69 -7.15 8.91
N GLN A 42 -7.35 -8.30 8.84
CA GLN A 42 -7.66 -8.98 7.57
C GLN A 42 -8.72 -8.21 6.79
N GLU A 43 -9.76 -7.74 7.49
CA GLU A 43 -10.81 -6.90 6.91
C GLU A 43 -10.24 -5.55 6.46
N LEU A 44 -9.38 -4.94 7.27
CA LEU A 44 -8.70 -3.69 6.91
C LEU A 44 -7.80 -3.88 5.67
N GLN A 45 -7.03 -4.97 5.60
CA GLN A 45 -6.20 -5.28 4.44
C GLN A 45 -7.04 -5.41 3.17
N LYS A 46 -8.16 -6.14 3.24
CA LYS A 46 -9.07 -6.28 2.10
C LYS A 46 -9.66 -4.92 1.70
N SER A 47 -10.19 -4.17 2.67
CA SER A 47 -10.85 -2.87 2.47
C SER A 47 -9.91 -1.87 1.78
N ILE A 48 -8.68 -1.71 2.28
CA ILE A 48 -7.75 -0.74 1.70
C ILE A 48 -7.24 -1.17 0.31
N CYS A 49 -7.11 -2.47 0.05
CA CYS A 49 -6.81 -2.98 -1.29
C CYS A 49 -7.97 -2.66 -2.26
N GLU A 50 -9.22 -2.89 -1.85
CA GLU A 50 -10.41 -2.60 -2.66
C GLU A 50 -10.54 -1.10 -2.94
N ALA A 51 -10.29 -0.24 -1.96
CA ALA A 51 -10.29 1.20 -2.12
C ALA A 51 -9.21 1.68 -3.10
N ALA A 52 -7.98 1.16 -2.98
CA ALA A 52 -6.89 1.47 -3.89
C ALA A 52 -7.19 1.01 -5.32
N GLN A 53 -7.73 -0.20 -5.49
CA GLN A 53 -8.12 -0.72 -6.79
C GLN A 53 -9.25 0.10 -7.41
N ALA A 54 -10.28 0.46 -6.63
CA ALA A 54 -11.39 1.29 -7.10
C ALA A 54 -10.91 2.68 -7.55
N HIS A 55 -9.96 3.28 -6.83
CA HIS A 55 -9.34 4.55 -7.22
C HIS A 55 -8.61 4.44 -8.56
N VAL A 56 -7.72 3.44 -8.71
CA VAL A 56 -6.98 3.21 -9.95
C VAL A 56 -7.93 2.95 -11.13
N ASP A 57 -8.92 2.09 -10.93
CA ASP A 57 -9.97 1.80 -11.91
C ASP A 57 -10.71 3.07 -12.35
N ALA A 58 -11.08 3.95 -11.41
CA ALA A 58 -11.77 5.19 -11.72
C ALA A 58 -10.89 6.15 -12.53
N VAL A 59 -9.61 6.29 -12.17
CA VAL A 59 -8.66 7.13 -12.91
C VAL A 59 -8.49 6.64 -14.35
N ILE A 60 -8.40 5.33 -14.56
CA ILE A 60 -8.23 4.74 -15.90
C ILE A 60 -9.52 4.85 -16.70
N LYS A 61 -10.65 4.36 -16.16
CA LYS A 61 -11.94 4.30 -16.87
C LYS A 61 -12.41 5.67 -17.32
N ASN A 62 -12.16 6.71 -16.51
CA ASN A 62 -12.54 8.08 -16.82
C ASN A 62 -11.40 8.88 -17.47
N ASN A 63 -10.28 8.24 -17.80
CA ASN A 63 -9.09 8.87 -18.39
C ASN A 63 -8.65 10.15 -17.65
N LEU A 64 -8.63 10.11 -16.32
CA LEU A 64 -8.21 11.23 -15.47
C LEU A 64 -6.68 11.42 -15.52
N SER A 65 -6.16 12.48 -14.88
CA SER A 65 -4.72 12.76 -14.85
C SER A 65 -3.92 11.60 -14.24
N ASP A 66 -2.76 11.30 -14.82
CA ASP A 66 -1.81 10.29 -14.32
C ASP A 66 -1.19 10.70 -12.96
N ASP A 67 -1.27 11.99 -12.60
CA ASP A 67 -0.85 12.48 -11.27
C ASP A 67 -1.67 11.83 -10.13
N LEU A 68 -2.93 11.45 -10.42
CA LEU A 68 -3.79 10.77 -9.47
C LEU A 68 -3.34 9.34 -9.16
N LEU A 69 -2.45 8.77 -9.97
CA LEU A 69 -1.84 7.45 -9.71
C LEU A 69 -0.56 7.55 -8.85
N ASN A 70 -0.09 8.78 -8.59
CA ASN A 70 1.20 9.06 -7.96
C ASN A 70 1.06 10.13 -6.89
N LYS A 71 0.14 9.93 -5.96
CA LYS A 71 -0.13 10.86 -4.86
C LYS A 71 0.51 10.34 -3.57
N PRO A 72 1.77 10.68 -3.27
CA PRO A 72 2.45 10.14 -2.11
C PRO A 72 1.75 10.55 -0.82
N ALA A 73 1.59 9.58 0.08
CA ALA A 73 1.02 9.82 1.40
C ALA A 73 1.90 10.81 2.20
N PRO A 74 1.33 11.55 3.16
CA PRO A 74 2.04 12.48 4.02
C PRO A 74 3.30 11.86 4.66
N ILE A 75 4.36 12.66 4.77
CA ILE A 75 5.68 12.25 5.27
C ILE A 75 5.64 11.52 6.62
N LYS A 76 4.63 11.78 7.46
CA LYS A 76 4.43 11.11 8.75
C LYS A 76 4.30 9.59 8.60
N TYR A 77 3.68 9.08 7.54
CA TYR A 77 3.50 7.65 7.31
C TYR A 77 4.80 6.99 6.84
N TRP A 78 5.56 7.67 5.99
CA TRP A 78 6.91 7.24 5.59
C TRP A 78 7.87 7.17 6.78
N LYS A 79 7.81 8.14 7.68
CA LYS A 79 8.60 8.13 8.93
C LYS A 79 8.20 6.96 9.83
N LYS A 80 6.90 6.71 10.02
CA LYS A 80 6.41 5.56 10.78
C LYS A 80 6.88 4.23 10.15
N LEU A 81 6.85 4.11 8.83
CA LEU A 81 7.35 2.94 8.10
C LEU A 81 8.86 2.73 8.34
N ASP A 82 9.67 3.79 8.24
CA ASP A 82 11.11 3.73 8.49
C ASP A 82 11.41 3.34 9.95
N GLU A 83 10.72 3.93 10.92
CA GLU A 83 10.81 3.54 12.33
C GLU A 83 10.43 2.07 12.55
N TYR A 84 9.34 1.62 11.92
CA TYR A 84 8.87 0.24 12.00
C TYR A 84 9.91 -0.74 11.43
N THR A 85 10.40 -0.50 10.22
CA THR A 85 11.39 -1.35 9.55
C THR A 85 12.72 -1.40 10.31
N ARG A 86 13.17 -0.28 10.91
CA ARG A 86 14.35 -0.25 11.79
C ARG A 86 14.15 -1.12 13.03
N LYS A 87 13.00 -1.02 13.71
CA LYS A 87 12.66 -1.84 14.89
C LYS A 87 12.65 -3.33 14.53
N VAL A 88 11.95 -3.67 13.46
CA VAL A 88 11.82 -5.03 12.95
C VAL A 88 13.19 -5.64 12.60
N ARG A 89 14.05 -4.89 11.92
CA ARG A 89 15.42 -5.31 11.60
C ARG A 89 16.28 -5.54 12.84
N ASN A 90 16.11 -4.71 13.87
CA ASN A 90 16.86 -4.88 15.12
C ASN A 90 16.37 -6.11 15.88
N ILE A 91 15.04 -6.35 15.93
CA ILE A 91 14.47 -7.54 16.55
C ILE A 91 14.93 -8.81 15.84
N SER A 92 14.84 -8.88 14.51
CA SER A 92 15.25 -10.08 13.76
C SER A 92 16.72 -10.43 13.97
N ARG A 93 17.59 -9.41 14.10
CA ARG A 93 19.01 -9.60 14.48
C ARG A 93 19.17 -10.18 15.88
N LEU A 94 18.34 -9.76 16.83
CA LEU A 94 18.42 -10.18 18.24
C LEU A 94 17.77 -11.56 18.50
N THR A 95 16.69 -11.89 17.78
CA THR A 95 15.87 -13.07 18.08
C THR A 95 16.06 -14.23 17.09
N LYS A 96 16.70 -14.02 15.93
CA LYS A 96 16.73 -14.97 14.80
C LYS A 96 15.34 -15.44 14.33
N VAL A 97 14.26 -14.73 14.70
CA VAL A 97 12.89 -15.04 14.27
C VAL A 97 12.48 -14.09 13.15
N GLU A 98 11.85 -14.61 12.10
CA GLU A 98 11.27 -13.76 11.06
C GLU A 98 10.06 -12.97 11.60
N PRO A 99 10.09 -11.64 11.54
CA PRO A 99 8.99 -10.81 12.01
C PRO A 99 7.80 -10.91 11.05
N LYS A 100 6.57 -10.95 11.60
CA LYS A 100 5.35 -10.86 10.78
C LYS A 100 5.41 -9.58 9.93
N LYS A 101 5.42 -9.73 8.60
CA LYS A 101 5.41 -8.63 7.64
C LYS A 101 4.00 -8.01 7.61
N PHE A 102 3.92 -6.70 7.86
CA PHE A 102 2.70 -5.89 7.66
C PHE A 102 2.88 -4.88 6.52
N ILE A 103 3.89 -5.12 5.70
CA ILE A 103 4.17 -4.38 4.48
C ILE A 103 4.01 -5.38 3.36
N PHE A 104 3.08 -5.08 2.47
CA PHE A 104 2.89 -5.85 1.26
C PHE A 104 2.74 -4.89 0.08
N THR A 105 2.91 -5.45 -1.10
CA THR A 105 2.91 -4.67 -2.34
C THR A 105 1.97 -5.34 -3.31
N GLN A 106 1.11 -4.55 -3.93
CA GLN A 106 0.23 -5.01 -4.99
C GLN A 106 0.81 -4.56 -6.32
N LEU A 107 1.13 -5.53 -7.18
CA LEU A 107 1.46 -5.29 -8.58
C LEU A 107 0.15 -5.20 -9.35
N THR A 108 -0.04 -4.09 -10.05
CA THR A 108 -1.10 -3.96 -11.04
C THR A 108 -0.44 -4.22 -12.39
N ASP A 109 -0.43 -5.48 -12.83
CA ASP A 109 0.16 -5.90 -14.08
C ASP A 109 -0.94 -6.04 -15.14
N GLY A 110 -1.01 -5.07 -16.06
CA GLY A 110 -1.86 -5.15 -17.25
C GLY A 110 -3.34 -4.85 -17.04
N TYR A 111 -3.93 -4.30 -18.10
CA TYR A 111 -5.36 -4.05 -18.25
C TYR A 111 -5.93 -5.07 -19.24
N GLU A 112 -6.63 -6.08 -18.74
CA GLU A 112 -7.30 -7.08 -19.57
C GLU A 112 -8.82 -6.95 -19.40
N GLY A 113 -9.55 -6.84 -20.52
CA GLY A 113 -11.02 -6.89 -20.50
C GLY A 113 -11.73 -5.82 -19.65
N GLY A 114 -11.09 -4.68 -19.36
CA GLY A 114 -11.69 -3.60 -18.57
C GLY A 114 -11.37 -3.61 -17.07
N LYS A 115 -10.47 -4.49 -16.61
CA LYS A 115 -10.08 -4.61 -15.20
C LYS A 115 -8.56 -4.74 -15.08
N PHE A 116 -7.99 -4.15 -14.03
CA PHE A 116 -6.63 -4.46 -13.63
C PHE A 116 -6.60 -5.78 -12.87
N VAL A 117 -5.65 -6.64 -13.24
CA VAL A 117 -5.41 -7.89 -12.52
C VAL A 117 -4.41 -7.57 -11.41
N ALA A 118 -4.91 -7.53 -10.16
CA ALA A 118 -4.04 -7.49 -9.00
C ALA A 118 -3.39 -8.87 -8.80
N ALA A 119 -2.06 -8.93 -8.78
CA ALA A 119 -1.38 -10.08 -8.22
C ALA A 119 -1.58 -10.06 -6.70
N SER A 120 -2.53 -10.87 -6.23
CA SER A 120 -2.93 -11.18 -4.85
C SER A 120 -2.53 -10.16 -3.76
N CYS A 121 -3.50 -9.39 -3.27
CA CYS A 121 -3.59 -9.12 -1.83
C CYS A 121 -4.00 -10.42 -1.11
#